data_AF-A0AAW5C6J1-F1
#
_entry.id   AF-A0AAW5C6J1-F1
#
_cell.length_a   1.000
_cell.length_b   1.000
_cell.length_c   1.000
_cell.angle_alpha   90.00
_cell.angle_beta   90.00
_cell.angle_gamma   90.00
#
_symmetry.space_group_name_H-M   'P 1'
#
loop_
_entity.id
_entity.type
_entity.pdbx_description
1 polymer ?
#
loop_
_entity_poly.entity_id
_entity_poly.type
_entity_poly.pdbx_seq_one_letter_code
_entity_poly.pdbx_strand_id
1 'polypeptide(L)'
;MKHEGEQDEFECRMIETEIFSRLRKAIEKLPRECRKVFELCYFEGMNNEKAAQTLRISIETVKAQKKRGKQILRKNLQELYPLFALLFGL
;
A
#
# COMPACT_ATOMS: atom_id res chain seq x y z
N MET A 1 36.25 6.59 -11.99
CA MET A 1 34.99 6.16 -12.64
C MET A 1 34.17 5.40 -11.60
N LYS A 2 33.22 6.06 -10.92
CA LYS A 2 32.31 5.48 -9.91
C LYS A 2 30.87 6.01 -10.03
N HIS A 3 30.54 6.74 -11.10
CA HIS A 3 29.28 7.47 -11.20
C HIS A 3 28.07 6.63 -11.67
N GLU A 4 28.27 5.45 -12.27
CA GLU A 4 27.15 4.64 -12.78
C GLU A 4 26.37 3.91 -11.66
N GLY A 5 27.02 3.55 -10.54
CA GLY A 5 26.35 2.83 -9.44
C GLY A 5 25.55 3.71 -8.49
N GLU A 6 25.94 4.98 -8.32
CA GLU A 6 25.27 5.92 -7.40
C GLU A 6 23.96 6.48 -7.99
N GLN A 7 23.91 6.59 -9.32
CA GLN A 7 22.78 7.15 -10.06
C GLN A 7 21.61 6.16 -10.12
N ASP A 8 21.88 4.88 -10.39
CA ASP A 8 20.90 3.78 -10.33
C ASP A 8 20.36 3.56 -8.90
N GLU A 9 21.21 3.68 -7.87
CA GLU A 9 20.78 3.55 -6.47
C GLU A 9 19.91 4.74 -6.05
N PHE A 10 20.23 5.95 -6.52
CA PHE A 10 19.39 7.14 -6.32
C PHE A 10 18.04 7.01 -7.02
N GLU A 11 18.01 6.53 -8.26
CA GLU A 11 16.77 6.27 -8.99
C GLU A 11 15.92 5.18 -8.31
N CYS A 12 16.51 4.07 -7.89
CA CYS A 12 15.80 3.04 -7.12
C CYS A 12 15.20 3.60 -5.83
N ARG A 13 15.97 4.38 -5.05
CA ARG A 13 15.48 5.02 -3.81
C ARG A 13 14.36 6.03 -4.09
N MET A 14 14.46 6.81 -5.17
CA MET A 14 13.43 7.75 -5.60
C MET A 14 12.14 7.03 -6.03
N ILE A 15 12.27 5.93 -6.77
CA ILE A 15 11.16 5.06 -7.18
C ILE A 15 10.50 4.43 -5.95
N GLU A 16 11.28 3.89 -5.00
CA GLU A 16 10.77 3.34 -3.75
C GLU A 16 10.00 4.40 -2.94
N THR A 17 10.54 5.62 -2.84
CA THR A 17 9.91 6.73 -2.12
C THR A 17 8.59 7.15 -2.77
N GLU A 18 8.55 7.25 -4.10
CA GLU A 18 7.34 7.60 -4.85
C GLU A 18 6.27 6.50 -4.73
N ILE A 19 6.66 5.23 -4.85
CA ILE A 19 5.76 4.09 -4.66
C ILE A 19 5.20 4.09 -3.23
N PHE A 20 6.06 4.30 -2.22
CA PHE A 20 5.65 4.34 -0.82
C PHE A 20 4.70 5.52 -0.54
N SER A 21 4.98 6.68 -1.11
CA SER A 21 4.12 7.88 -1.05
C SER A 21 2.74 7.61 -1.66
N ARG A 22 2.69 6.99 -2.84
CA ARG A 22 1.43 6.60 -3.50
C ARG A 22 0.66 5.58 -2.67
N LEU A 23 1.34 4.58 -2.11
CA LEU A 23 0.73 3.58 -1.24
C LEU A 23 0.12 4.24 0.00
N ARG A 24 0.86 5.16 0.65
CA ARG A 24 0.37 5.92 1.82
C ARG A 24 -0.86 6.73 1.49
N LYS A 25 -0.85 7.51 0.40
CA LYS A 25 -2.01 8.28 -0.07
C LYS A 25 -3.21 7.37 -0.38
N ALA A 26 -2.97 6.19 -0.95
CA ALA A 26 -4.04 5.23 -1.22
C ALA A 26 -4.64 4.63 0.07
N ILE A 27 -3.80 4.34 1.06
CA ILE A 27 -4.22 3.87 2.39
C ILE A 27 -4.99 4.96 3.15
N GLU A 28 -4.57 6.22 3.08
CA GLU A 28 -5.28 7.36 3.69
C GLU A 28 -6.71 7.51 3.16
N LYS A 29 -6.98 7.12 1.92
CA LYS A 29 -8.33 7.13 1.32
C LYS A 29 -9.20 5.95 1.76
N LEU A 30 -8.66 4.96 2.47
CA LEU A 30 -9.45 3.85 2.97
C LEU A 30 -10.42 4.31 4.08
N PRO A 31 -11.55 3.60 4.25
CA PRO A 31 -12.39 3.73 5.44
C PRO A 31 -11.54 3.58 6.70
N ARG A 32 -11.85 4.37 7.73
CA ARG A 32 -11.05 4.50 8.96
C ARG A 32 -10.61 3.15 9.54
N GLU A 33 -11.51 2.17 9.62
CA GLU A 33 -11.21 0.86 10.20
C GLU A 33 -10.29 0.00 9.33
N CYS A 34 -10.40 0.09 8.01
CA CYS A 34 -9.43 -0.52 7.10
C CYS A 34 -8.07 0.16 7.23
N ARG A 35 -8.05 1.49 7.26
CA ARG A 35 -6.82 2.30 7.34
C ARG A 35 -5.99 1.95 8.56
N LYS A 36 -6.57 1.96 9.76
CA LYS A 36 -5.89 1.61 11.01
C LYS A 36 -5.19 0.25 10.93
N VAL A 37 -5.87 -0.76 10.37
CA VAL A 37 -5.30 -2.10 10.21
C VAL A 37 -4.10 -2.09 9.24
N PHE A 38 -4.17 -1.31 8.17
CA PHE A 38 -3.07 -1.19 7.23
C PHE A 38 -1.90 -0.41 7.81
N GLU A 39 -2.14 0.66 8.57
CA GLU A 39 -1.09 1.43 9.23
C GLU A 39 -0.28 0.54 10.20
N LEU A 40 -0.96 -0.18 11.09
CA LEU A 40 -0.30 -1.09 12.04
C LEU A 40 0.46 -2.21 11.32
N CYS A 41 -0.14 -2.84 10.31
CA CYS A 41 0.48 -3.99 9.66
C CYS A 41 1.62 -3.64 8.69
N TYR A 42 1.50 -2.52 7.95
CA TYR A 42 2.42 -2.20 6.86
C TYR A 42 3.42 -1.10 7.21
N PHE A 43 3.06 -0.15 8.08
CA PHE A 43 4.00 0.89 8.52
C PHE A 43 4.65 0.55 9.87
N GLU A 44 3.93 -0.13 10.76
CA GLU A 44 4.47 -0.54 12.07
C GLU A 44 4.89 -2.01 12.13
N GLY A 45 4.74 -2.75 11.03
CA GLY A 45 5.20 -4.15 10.91
C GLY A 45 4.48 -5.15 11.81
N MET A 46 3.29 -4.82 12.32
CA MET A 46 2.54 -5.71 13.21
C MET A 46 1.92 -6.89 12.46
N ASN A 47 1.97 -8.08 13.06
CA ASN A 47 1.17 -9.22 12.60
C ASN A 47 -0.32 -9.03 12.97
N ASN A 48 -1.18 -9.93 12.47
CA ASN A 48 -2.62 -9.77 12.64
C ASN A 48 -3.05 -9.88 14.11
N GLU A 49 -2.37 -10.72 14.87
CA GLU A 49 -2.61 -10.98 16.29
C GLU A 49 -2.31 -9.73 17.12
N LYS A 50 -1.13 -9.11 16.91
CA LYS A 50 -0.75 -7.85 17.55
C LYS A 50 -1.68 -6.72 17.15
N ALA A 51 -2.01 -6.59 15.86
CA ALA A 51 -2.96 -5.57 15.40
C ALA A 51 -4.36 -5.74 16.02
N ALA A 52 -4.84 -6.98 16.17
CA ALA A 52 -6.12 -7.29 16.81
C ALA A 52 -6.12 -6.86 18.28
N GLN A 53 -5.03 -7.15 19.01
CA GLN A 53 -4.84 -6.71 20.39
C GLN A 53 -4.79 -5.19 20.51
N THR A 54 -3.98 -4.52 19.69
CA THR A 54 -3.83 -3.05 19.67
C THR A 54 -5.16 -2.35 19.40
N LEU A 55 -5.94 -2.86 18.44
CA LEU A 55 -7.24 -2.28 18.06
C LEU A 55 -8.41 -2.77 18.91
N ARG A 56 -8.20 -3.74 19.81
CA ARG A 56 -9.22 -4.40 20.64
C ARG A 56 -10.38 -4.96 19.81
N ILE A 57 -10.04 -5.68 18.74
CA ILE A 57 -10.98 -6.37 17.83
C ILE A 57 -10.53 -7.83 17.64
N SER A 58 -11.38 -8.67 17.02
CA SER A 58 -10.99 -10.05 16.69
C SER A 58 -9.97 -10.11 15.55
N ILE A 59 -9.18 -11.19 15.49
CA ILE A 59 -8.25 -11.46 14.38
C ILE A 59 -9.03 -11.61 13.05
N GLU A 60 -10.23 -12.14 13.12
CA GLU A 60 -11.19 -12.29 12.03
C GLU A 60 -11.60 -10.92 11.50
N THR A 61 -11.87 -9.96 12.39
CA THR A 61 -12.13 -8.56 12.03
C THR A 61 -10.92 -7.96 11.32
N VAL A 62 -9.69 -8.18 11.82
CA VAL A 62 -8.46 -7.71 11.14
C VAL A 62 -8.35 -8.28 9.72
N LYS A 63 -8.57 -9.59 9.55
CA LYS A 63 -8.54 -10.26 8.23
C LYS A 63 -9.63 -9.70 7.30
N ALA A 64 -10.84 -9.46 7.82
CA ALA A 64 -11.94 -8.88 7.06
C ALA A 64 -11.63 -7.43 6.61
N GLN A 65 -11.08 -6.60 7.49
CA GLN A 65 -10.65 -5.24 7.16
C GLN A 65 -9.51 -5.24 6.14
N LYS A 66 -8.54 -6.17 6.25
CA LYS A 66 -7.49 -6.36 5.21
C LYS A 66 -8.07 -6.74 3.86
N LYS A 67 -9.04 -7.65 3.84
CA LYS A 67 -9.73 -8.07 2.60
C LYS A 67 -10.46 -6.88 1.96
N ARG A 68 -11.24 -6.15 2.76
CA ARG A 68 -11.99 -4.97 2.31
C ARG A 68 -11.07 -3.86 1.79
N GLY A 69 -10.01 -3.52 2.54
CA GLY A 69 -9.02 -2.54 2.12
C GLY A 69 -8.34 -2.93 0.81
N LYS A 70 -7.92 -4.20 0.66
CA LYS A 70 -7.36 -4.71 -0.60
C LYS A 70 -8.32 -4.59 -1.78
N GLN A 71 -9.62 -4.82 -1.58
CA GLN A 71 -10.62 -4.66 -2.65
C GLN A 71 -10.77 -3.19 -3.07
N ILE A 72 -10.77 -2.26 -2.11
CA ILE A 72 -10.87 -0.82 -2.41
C ILE A 72 -9.60 -0.34 -3.13
N LEU A 73 -8.42 -0.70 -2.64
CA LEU A 73 -7.15 -0.36 -3.28
C LEU A 73 -7.09 -0.91 -4.72
N ARG A 74 -7.55 -2.16 -4.93
CA ARG A 74 -7.62 -2.76 -6.26
C ARG A 74 -8.54 -2.00 -7.20
N LYS A 75 -9.73 -1.59 -6.76
CA LYS A 75 -10.65 -0.81 -7.59
C LYS A 75 -10.03 0.53 -8.02
N ASN A 76 -9.39 1.22 -7.08
CA ASN A 76 -8.70 2.49 -7.37
C ASN A 76 -7.54 2.32 -8.36
N LEU A 77 -6.88 1.15 -8.39
CA LEU A 77 -5.83 0.82 -9.36
C LEU A 77 -6.38 0.32 -10.70
N GLN A 78 -7.55 -0.33 -10.71
CA GLN A 78 -8.21 -0.76 -11.95
C GLN A 78 -8.68 0.43 -12.80
N GLU A 79 -8.97 1.58 -12.20
CA GLU A 79 -9.23 2.83 -12.94
C GLU A 79 -7.99 3.32 -13.72
N LEU A 80 -6.77 2.95 -13.29
CA LEU A 80 -5.53 3.28 -14.01
C LEU A 80 -5.23 2.32 -15.16
N TYR A 81 -5.77 1.10 -15.10
CA TYR A 81 -5.56 0.06 -16.12
C TYR A 81 -6.06 0.43 -17.53
N PRO A 82 -7.27 1.00 -17.74
CA PRO A 82 -7.70 1.42 -19.06
C PRO A 82 -6.83 2.57 -19.59
N LEU A 83 -6.34 3.46 -18.71
CA LEU A 83 -5.39 4.51 -19.10
C LEU A 83 -4.05 3.91 -19.56
N PHE A 84 -3.57 2.89 -18.86
CA PHE A 84 -2.34 2.18 -19.21
C PHE A 84 -2.50 1.39 -20.52
N ALA A 85 -3.65 0.75 -20.75
CA ALA A 85 -3.97 0.06 -22.00
C ALA A 85 -4.06 1.02 -23.20
N LEU A 86 -4.62 2.23 -23.01
CA LEU A 86 -4.68 3.26 -24.05
C LEU A 86 -3.29 3.86 -24.37
N LEU A 87 -2.44 4.08 -23.37
CA LEU A 87 -1.10 4.64 -23.54
C LEU A 87 -0.11 3.65 -24.14
N PHE A 88 -0.25 2.37 -23.82
CA PHE A 88 0.65 1.31 -24.29
C PHE A 88 0.03 0.40 -25.36
N GLY A 89 -1.14 0.77 -25.90
CA GLY A 89 -1.77 0.12 -27.04
C GLY A 89 -1.93 -1.39 -26.86
N LEU A 90 -2.70 -1.78 -25.84
CA LEU A 90 -3.17 -3.16 -25.67
C LEU A 90 -4.51 -3.35 -26.39
#